data_AF-A0A3G8Y3H6-F1
#
_entry.id   AF-A0A3G8Y3H6-F1
#
_cell.length_a   1.000
_cell.length_b   1.000
_cell.length_c   1.000
_cell.angle_alpha   90.00
_cell.angle_beta   90.00
_cell.angle_gamma   90.00
#
_symmetry.space_group_name_H-M   'P 1'
#
loop_
_entity.id
_entity.type
_entity.pdbx_description
1 polymer ?
#
loop_
_entity_poly.entity_id
_entity_poly.type
_entity_poly.pdbx_seq_one_letter_code
_entity_poly.pdbx_strand_id
1 'polypeptide(L)'
;MTEFLKTKNSSLTENKNWLQSDFQKFIYPYLDIYNIENSKYGSDFFRPTLMEIIPTEKPSQKVVKIAFIGHNNETKENQLKSIYNIVANIFQDKVLFSRYLDFTIQKWKTVTKRSLTYKISPNKIINDTEIAEQEKDIDMICNFFQCKQISITYYSCIDPKELFEIKGFDYNPMMYVDKTGGLADYGNIIFSGNNSEIYTHEIVHIYTNTLFPNINKFLHEGIATYIAGSGKFDYAWHREKFEKFLTENKDFDFKEHIDPYERLYFEGETSIPYLTAALILERTKRVYGDKKIIKLLKSEKEFWQTLNLVGLTQENINEELRKEIKLPLIAKFSLRA
;
A
#
# COMPACT_ATOMS: atom_id res chain seq x y z
N MET A 1 0.59 -14.45 -25.89
CA MET A 1 1.57 -13.86 -24.93
C MET A 1 2.24 -12.62 -25.52
N THR A 2 2.98 -12.75 -26.62
CA THR A 2 3.71 -11.64 -27.25
C THR A 2 2.84 -10.40 -27.48
N GLU A 3 1.61 -10.58 -27.96
CA GLU A 3 0.69 -9.47 -28.18
C GLU A 3 0.24 -8.78 -26.89
N PHE A 4 -0.03 -9.53 -25.82
CA PHE A 4 -0.31 -8.98 -24.50
C PHE A 4 0.87 -8.13 -24.01
N LEU A 5 2.09 -8.67 -24.02
CA LEU A 5 3.29 -7.97 -23.53
C LEU A 5 3.56 -6.67 -24.31
N LYS A 6 3.28 -6.63 -25.62
CA LYS A 6 3.41 -5.42 -26.45
C LYS A 6 2.37 -4.35 -26.15
N THR A 7 1.20 -4.73 -25.63
CA THR A 7 0.04 -3.83 -25.48
C THR A 7 -0.30 -3.50 -24.02
N LYS A 8 0.24 -4.24 -23.04
CA LYS A 8 -0.06 -4.05 -21.61
C LYS A 8 0.28 -2.64 -21.10
N ASN A 9 1.26 -1.97 -21.71
CA ASN A 9 1.67 -0.63 -21.29
C ASN A 9 0.81 0.48 -21.94
N SER A 10 -0.11 0.14 -22.85
CA SER A 10 -1.00 1.12 -23.50
C SER A 10 -2.22 1.49 -22.65
N SER A 11 -2.66 0.60 -21.77
CA SER A 11 -3.75 0.83 -20.82
C SER A 11 -3.65 -0.12 -19.64
N LEU A 12 -3.96 0.38 -18.43
CA LEU A 12 -4.10 -0.44 -17.22
C LEU A 12 -5.52 -0.95 -17.00
N THR A 13 -6.52 -0.38 -17.66
CA THR A 13 -7.96 -0.66 -17.45
C THR A 13 -8.57 -1.55 -18.53
N GLU A 14 -7.85 -1.84 -19.60
CA GLU A 14 -8.32 -2.70 -20.68
C GLU A 14 -7.16 -3.37 -21.44
N ASN A 15 -7.39 -4.64 -21.83
CA ASN A 15 -6.52 -5.34 -22.77
C ASN A 15 -7.30 -6.51 -23.40
N LYS A 16 -7.35 -6.59 -24.73
CA LYS A 16 -8.07 -7.65 -25.46
C LYS A 16 -7.58 -9.08 -25.19
N ASN A 17 -6.37 -9.22 -24.67
CA ASN A 17 -5.75 -10.50 -24.33
C ASN A 17 -5.92 -10.87 -22.85
N TRP A 18 -6.69 -10.11 -22.07
CA TRP A 18 -6.89 -10.31 -20.64
C TRP A 18 -8.38 -10.54 -20.32
N LEU A 19 -8.69 -11.32 -19.29
CA LEU A 19 -10.08 -11.57 -18.88
C LEU A 19 -10.75 -10.30 -18.39
N GLN A 20 -11.94 -9.99 -18.92
CA GLN A 20 -12.68 -8.78 -18.55
C GLN A 20 -13.06 -8.75 -17.06
N SER A 21 -13.32 -9.91 -16.46
CA SER A 21 -13.68 -10.05 -15.04
C SER A 21 -12.59 -9.51 -14.11
N ASP A 22 -11.33 -9.58 -14.51
CA ASP A 22 -10.21 -9.10 -13.71
C ASP A 22 -10.20 -7.57 -13.61
N PHE A 23 -10.59 -6.85 -14.67
CA PHE A 23 -10.70 -5.39 -14.62
C PHE A 23 -11.87 -4.93 -13.74
N GLN A 24 -12.93 -5.74 -13.62
CA GLN A 24 -14.04 -5.45 -12.70
C GLN A 24 -13.62 -5.64 -11.24
N LYS A 25 -12.79 -6.65 -10.97
CA LYS A 25 -12.38 -7.03 -9.61
C LYS A 25 -11.18 -6.23 -9.11
N PHE A 26 -10.13 -6.10 -9.92
CA PHE A 26 -8.83 -5.55 -9.52
C PHE A 26 -8.60 -4.13 -10.02
N ILE A 27 -9.44 -3.64 -10.94
CA ILE A 27 -9.29 -2.35 -11.65
C ILE A 27 -8.06 -2.34 -12.59
N TYR A 28 -6.87 -2.65 -12.07
CA TYR A 28 -5.59 -2.70 -12.78
C TYR A 28 -4.89 -4.07 -12.60
N PRO A 29 -5.38 -5.13 -13.27
CA PRO A 29 -5.03 -6.52 -12.92
C PRO A 29 -3.58 -6.94 -13.22
N TYR A 30 -2.84 -6.15 -13.97
CA TYR A 30 -1.42 -6.36 -14.29
C TYR A 30 -0.55 -5.14 -13.95
N LEU A 31 -1.00 -4.28 -13.02
CA LEU A 31 -0.21 -3.13 -12.54
C LEU A 31 1.20 -3.56 -12.08
N ASP A 32 1.30 -4.73 -11.45
CA ASP A 32 2.55 -5.32 -10.93
C ASP A 32 3.64 -5.48 -12.00
N ILE A 33 3.28 -5.54 -13.28
CA ILE A 33 4.21 -5.63 -14.42
C ILE A 33 4.08 -4.46 -15.41
N TYR A 34 3.38 -3.39 -15.05
CA TYR A 34 3.27 -2.19 -15.89
C TYR A 34 4.61 -1.45 -15.95
N ASN A 35 5.09 -1.17 -17.17
CA ASN A 35 6.40 -0.53 -17.41
C ASN A 35 7.60 -1.20 -16.71
N ILE A 36 7.47 -2.49 -16.35
CA ILE A 36 8.52 -3.25 -15.66
C ILE A 36 9.80 -3.37 -16.48
N GLU A 37 9.71 -3.16 -17.79
CA GLU A 37 10.83 -3.14 -18.71
C GLU A 37 11.78 -1.94 -18.48
N ASN A 38 11.31 -0.87 -17.81
CA ASN A 38 12.06 0.36 -17.62
C ASN A 38 13.11 0.24 -16.49
N SER A 39 14.24 0.92 -16.68
CA SER A 39 15.29 1.04 -15.67
C SER A 39 16.04 2.36 -15.80
N LYS A 40 17.02 2.59 -14.91
CA LYS A 40 17.98 3.70 -15.06
C LYS A 40 18.84 3.62 -16.33
N TYR A 41 18.92 2.45 -16.96
CA TYR A 41 19.66 2.21 -18.21
C TYR A 41 18.81 2.43 -19.47
N GLY A 42 17.54 2.82 -19.33
CA GLY A 42 16.64 3.11 -20.44
C GLY A 42 15.29 2.39 -20.37
N SER A 43 14.41 2.75 -21.29
CA SER A 43 13.17 2.02 -21.58
C SER A 43 13.47 0.74 -22.34
N ASP A 44 12.79 -0.37 -22.04
CA ASP A 44 13.03 -1.71 -22.62
C ASP A 44 14.36 -2.40 -22.20
N PHE A 45 14.85 -2.10 -21.00
CA PHE A 45 16.03 -2.78 -20.45
C PHE A 45 15.71 -4.20 -19.97
N PHE A 46 14.68 -4.36 -19.13
CA PHE A 46 14.30 -5.66 -18.58
C PHE A 46 13.33 -6.38 -19.51
N ARG A 47 13.86 -7.17 -20.43
CA ARG A 47 13.05 -7.83 -21.46
C ARG A 47 12.33 -9.07 -20.92
N PRO A 48 11.05 -9.27 -21.26
CA PRO A 48 10.32 -10.47 -20.86
C PRO A 48 10.83 -11.70 -21.61
N THR A 49 11.19 -12.74 -20.85
CA THR A 49 11.61 -14.05 -21.33
C THR A 49 10.64 -15.08 -20.81
N LEU A 50 9.99 -15.83 -21.70
CA LEU A 50 9.17 -16.98 -21.32
C LEU A 50 10.09 -18.04 -20.70
N MET A 51 9.84 -18.39 -19.44
CA MET A 51 10.59 -19.45 -18.76
C MET A 51 9.92 -20.80 -18.96
N GLU A 52 8.61 -20.87 -18.71
CA GLU A 52 7.88 -22.13 -18.66
C GLU A 52 6.38 -21.92 -18.86
N ILE A 53 5.70 -22.95 -19.38
CA ILE A 53 4.25 -23.07 -19.39
C ILE A 53 3.88 -24.32 -18.60
N ILE A 54 3.35 -24.14 -17.40
CA ILE A 54 3.10 -25.20 -16.43
C ILE A 54 1.64 -25.68 -16.59
N PRO A 55 1.38 -26.99 -16.74
CA PRO A 55 0.03 -27.53 -16.73
C PRO A 55 -0.64 -27.35 -15.37
N THR A 56 -1.95 -27.15 -15.36
CA THR A 56 -2.76 -27.18 -14.13
C THR A 56 -3.67 -28.41 -14.13
N GLU A 57 -4.34 -28.68 -13.00
CA GLU A 57 -5.38 -29.72 -12.90
C GLU A 57 -6.54 -29.49 -13.90
N LYS A 58 -6.76 -28.25 -14.33
CA LYS A 58 -7.75 -27.91 -15.36
C LYS A 58 -7.07 -27.84 -16.73
N PRO A 59 -7.41 -28.70 -17.69
CA PRO A 59 -6.79 -28.69 -19.02
C PRO A 59 -6.92 -27.34 -19.75
N SER A 60 -8.00 -26.60 -19.46
CA SER A 60 -8.28 -25.26 -19.97
C SER A 60 -7.48 -24.14 -19.29
N GLN A 61 -6.59 -24.44 -18.35
CA GLN A 61 -5.75 -23.45 -17.66
C GLN A 61 -4.29 -23.89 -17.64
N LYS A 62 -3.39 -22.94 -17.90
CA LYS A 62 -1.94 -23.08 -17.77
C LYS A 62 -1.38 -21.92 -16.96
N VAL A 63 -0.35 -22.16 -16.16
CA VAL A 63 0.43 -21.06 -15.56
C VAL A 63 1.54 -20.72 -16.53
N VAL A 64 1.72 -19.45 -16.84
CA VAL A 64 2.78 -18.97 -17.71
C VAL A 64 3.76 -18.13 -16.89
N LYS A 65 5.02 -18.58 -16.85
CA LYS A 65 6.09 -17.98 -16.07
C LYS A 65 6.99 -17.12 -16.94
N ILE A 66 7.20 -15.88 -16.55
CA ILE A 66 7.92 -14.86 -17.31
C ILE A 66 9.02 -14.28 -16.42
N ALA A 67 10.27 -14.33 -16.86
CA ALA A 67 11.36 -13.59 -16.25
C ALA A 67 11.56 -12.25 -16.96
N PHE A 68 11.80 -11.19 -16.20
CA PHE A 68 12.20 -9.88 -16.73
C PHE A 68 13.70 -9.70 -16.51
N ILE A 69 14.48 -9.85 -17.58
CA ILE A 69 15.95 -9.91 -17.52
C ILE A 69 16.52 -8.79 -18.38
N GLY A 70 17.43 -8.02 -17.80
CA GLY A 70 18.20 -7.00 -18.51
C GLY A 70 19.66 -7.41 -18.66
N HIS A 71 20.32 -6.92 -19.70
CA HIS A 71 21.75 -7.15 -19.93
C HIS A 71 22.50 -5.83 -19.85
N ASN A 72 23.41 -5.70 -18.89
CA ASN A 72 24.25 -4.52 -18.78
C ASN A 72 25.44 -4.64 -19.74
N ASN A 73 25.48 -3.79 -20.77
CA ASN A 73 26.52 -3.83 -21.78
C ASN A 73 27.91 -3.41 -21.26
N GLU A 74 28.00 -2.67 -20.16
CA GLU A 74 29.26 -2.24 -19.55
C GLU A 74 29.86 -3.35 -18.68
N THR A 75 29.08 -3.89 -17.74
CA THR A 75 29.55 -4.94 -16.83
C THR A 75 29.51 -6.34 -17.44
N LYS A 76 28.81 -6.50 -18.57
CA LYS A 76 28.53 -7.80 -19.23
C LYS A 76 27.68 -8.76 -18.39
N GLU A 77 27.05 -8.27 -17.32
CA GLU A 77 26.22 -9.07 -16.43
C GLU A 77 24.74 -9.01 -16.81
N ASN A 78 24.03 -10.11 -16.53
CA ASN A 78 22.57 -10.15 -16.59
C ASN A 78 21.99 -9.77 -15.24
N GLN A 79 20.93 -8.96 -15.26
CA GLN A 79 20.21 -8.51 -14.08
C GLN A 79 18.78 -9.04 -14.14
N LEU A 80 18.39 -9.83 -13.13
CA LEU A 80 17.02 -10.28 -12.96
C LEU A 80 16.23 -9.22 -12.20
N LYS A 81 15.15 -8.72 -12.80
CA LYS A 81 14.23 -7.78 -12.14
C LYS A 81 13.16 -8.50 -11.34
N SER A 82 12.50 -9.46 -11.97
CA SER A 82 11.45 -10.28 -11.35
C SER A 82 11.19 -11.55 -12.16
N ILE A 83 10.55 -12.52 -11.51
CA ILE A 83 9.90 -13.66 -12.16
C ILE A 83 8.42 -13.59 -11.78
N TYR A 84 7.55 -13.50 -12.79
CA TYR A 84 6.12 -13.26 -12.62
C TYR A 84 5.29 -14.30 -13.37
N ASN A 85 4.24 -14.77 -12.71
CA ASN A 85 3.30 -15.77 -13.19
C ASN A 85 1.98 -15.09 -13.57
N ILE A 86 1.41 -15.55 -14.69
CA ILE A 86 0.03 -15.25 -15.08
C ILE A 86 -0.68 -16.54 -15.45
N VAL A 87 -2.01 -16.55 -15.43
CA VAL A 87 -2.81 -17.71 -15.84
C VAL A 87 -3.25 -17.51 -17.29
N ALA A 88 -2.95 -18.47 -18.15
CA ALA A 88 -3.51 -18.57 -19.49
C ALA A 88 -4.80 -19.41 -19.43
N ASN A 89 -5.92 -18.81 -19.80
CA ASN A 89 -7.23 -19.44 -19.89
C ASN A 89 -7.51 -19.77 -21.36
N ILE A 90 -7.63 -21.06 -21.65
CA ILE A 90 -7.78 -21.60 -23.00
C ILE A 90 -9.27 -21.81 -23.27
N PHE A 91 -9.77 -21.07 -24.24
CA PHE A 91 -11.07 -21.27 -24.88
C PHE A 91 -10.80 -21.82 -26.29
N GLN A 92 -11.76 -22.53 -26.88
CA GLN A 92 -11.61 -23.29 -28.14
C GLN A 92 -10.65 -22.62 -29.15
N ASP A 93 -10.89 -21.36 -29.50
CA ASP A 93 -10.09 -20.64 -30.51
C ASP A 93 -9.26 -19.47 -29.96
N LYS A 94 -9.21 -19.29 -28.63
CA LYS A 94 -8.52 -18.12 -28.03
C LYS A 94 -7.93 -18.39 -26.66
N VAL A 95 -6.84 -17.69 -26.36
CA VAL A 95 -6.21 -17.68 -25.04
C VAL A 95 -6.34 -16.28 -24.44
N LEU A 96 -6.90 -16.19 -23.24
CA LEU A 96 -6.96 -14.95 -22.46
C LEU A 96 -6.18 -15.11 -21.16
N PHE A 97 -5.43 -14.09 -20.78
CA PHE A 97 -4.67 -14.07 -19.54
C PHE A 97 -5.50 -13.57 -18.36
N SER A 98 -5.15 -13.98 -17.16
CA SER A 98 -5.69 -13.45 -15.91
C SER A 98 -4.63 -13.41 -14.82
N ARG A 99 -4.91 -12.67 -13.75
CA ARG A 99 -4.05 -12.53 -12.58
C ARG A 99 -3.87 -13.90 -11.93
N TYR A 100 -2.68 -14.14 -11.39
CA TYR A 100 -2.34 -15.40 -10.74
C TYR A 100 -3.08 -15.64 -9.41
N LEU A 101 -3.53 -14.56 -8.78
CA LEU A 101 -4.11 -14.56 -7.43
C LEU A 101 -5.26 -15.55 -7.24
N ASP A 102 -6.26 -15.55 -8.11
CA ASP A 102 -7.42 -16.44 -7.94
C ASP A 102 -7.07 -17.91 -8.19
N PHE A 103 -5.97 -18.19 -8.87
CA PHE A 103 -5.46 -19.55 -9.04
C PHE A 103 -4.73 -20.04 -7.79
N THR A 104 -3.86 -19.23 -7.20
CA THR A 104 -3.05 -19.64 -6.04
C THR A 104 -3.85 -19.71 -4.73
N ILE A 105 -4.87 -18.87 -4.57
CA ILE A 105 -5.67 -18.82 -3.33
C ILE A 105 -6.93 -19.71 -3.32
N GLN A 106 -7.10 -20.64 -4.28
CA GLN A 106 -8.33 -21.47 -4.38
C GLN A 106 -8.63 -22.28 -3.12
N LYS A 107 -7.60 -22.71 -2.40
CA LYS A 107 -7.72 -23.51 -1.18
C LYS A 107 -7.65 -22.68 0.10
N TRP A 108 -7.53 -21.35 0.00
CA TRP A 108 -7.46 -20.47 1.16
C TRP A 108 -8.81 -20.39 1.86
N LYS A 109 -8.78 -20.44 3.19
CA LYS A 109 -10.00 -20.32 3.99
C LYS A 109 -10.57 -18.92 3.83
N THR A 110 -11.87 -18.82 3.59
CA THR A 110 -12.58 -17.55 3.51
C THR A 110 -13.40 -17.33 4.78
N VAL A 111 -13.23 -16.18 5.41
CA VAL A 111 -14.04 -15.75 6.57
C VAL A 111 -14.57 -14.36 6.28
N THR A 112 -15.88 -14.16 6.46
CA THR A 112 -16.50 -12.84 6.27
C THR A 112 -17.09 -12.36 7.58
N LYS A 113 -16.75 -11.12 7.96
CA LYS A 113 -17.25 -10.43 9.14
C LYS A 113 -17.57 -8.99 8.73
N ARG A 114 -18.86 -8.64 8.75
CA ARG A 114 -19.39 -7.34 8.31
C ARG A 114 -18.82 -6.96 6.93
N SER A 115 -18.02 -5.88 6.85
CA SER A 115 -17.46 -5.36 5.62
C SER A 115 -16.11 -6.00 5.22
N LEU A 116 -15.57 -6.93 6.01
CA LEU A 116 -14.30 -7.58 5.74
C LEU A 116 -14.52 -9.02 5.26
N THR A 117 -13.93 -9.35 4.10
CA THR A 117 -13.77 -10.72 3.63
C THR A 117 -12.30 -11.09 3.66
N TYR A 118 -11.94 -11.91 4.64
CA TYR A 118 -10.60 -12.44 4.80
C TYR A 118 -10.37 -13.67 3.91
N LYS A 119 -9.23 -13.69 3.23
CA LYS A 119 -8.60 -14.85 2.61
C LYS A 119 -7.40 -15.21 3.47
N ILE A 120 -7.53 -16.29 4.24
CA ILE A 120 -6.53 -16.71 5.22
C ILE A 120 -5.61 -17.76 4.60
N SER A 121 -4.30 -17.51 4.66
CA SER A 121 -3.30 -18.49 4.26
C SER A 121 -3.52 -19.83 4.97
N PRO A 122 -3.38 -20.97 4.27
CA PRO A 122 -3.46 -22.29 4.90
C PRO A 122 -2.33 -22.54 5.92
N ASN A 123 -1.29 -21.70 5.91
CA ASN A 123 -0.15 -21.78 6.83
C ASN A 123 -0.39 -20.96 8.13
N LYS A 124 -1.59 -20.40 8.31
CA LYS A 124 -1.94 -19.58 9.47
C LYS A 124 -3.04 -20.20 10.32
N ILE A 125 -2.98 -19.84 11.60
CA ILE A 125 -4.12 -19.94 12.50
C ILE A 125 -4.76 -18.56 12.54
N ILE A 126 -6.06 -18.51 12.26
CA ILE A 126 -6.85 -17.28 12.31
C ILE A 126 -6.89 -16.71 13.73
N ASN A 127 -6.74 -15.40 13.87
CA ASN A 127 -6.92 -14.69 15.14
C ASN A 127 -8.26 -13.91 15.14
N ASP A 128 -9.30 -14.52 15.72
CA ASP A 128 -10.64 -13.88 15.82
C ASP A 128 -10.63 -12.60 16.69
N THR A 129 -9.68 -12.47 17.62
CA THR A 129 -9.54 -11.25 18.45
C THR A 129 -9.09 -10.07 17.59
N GLU A 130 -8.07 -10.27 16.75
CA GLU A 130 -7.57 -9.24 15.83
C GLU A 130 -8.63 -8.84 14.80
N ILE A 131 -9.45 -9.78 14.33
CA ILE A 131 -10.59 -9.47 13.45
C ILE A 131 -11.59 -8.56 14.17
N ALA A 132 -11.95 -8.87 15.42
CA ALA A 132 -12.88 -8.06 16.19
C ALA A 132 -12.32 -6.67 16.52
N GLU A 133 -11.00 -6.56 16.74
CA GLU A 133 -10.31 -5.28 16.90
C GLU A 133 -10.32 -4.47 15.60
N GLN A 134 -10.06 -5.12 14.46
CA GLN A 134 -10.11 -4.46 13.15
C GLN A 134 -11.51 -3.90 12.83
N GLU A 135 -12.58 -4.61 13.22
CA GLU A 135 -13.96 -4.12 13.08
C GLU A 135 -14.21 -2.85 13.90
N LYS A 136 -13.68 -2.76 15.13
CA LYS A 136 -13.78 -1.55 15.96
C LYS A 136 -13.02 -0.39 15.35
N ASP A 137 -11.84 -0.65 14.80
CA ASP A 137 -11.05 0.36 14.10
C ASP A 137 -11.77 0.88 12.86
N ILE A 138 -12.45 0.02 12.11
CA ILE A 138 -13.30 0.45 10.99
C ILE A 138 -14.46 1.33 11.47
N ASP A 139 -15.14 0.96 12.56
CA ASP A 139 -16.22 1.77 13.11
C ASP A 139 -15.68 3.15 13.57
N MET A 140 -14.50 3.19 14.18
CA MET A 140 -13.80 4.44 14.54
C MET A 140 -13.50 5.29 13.30
N ILE A 141 -12.93 4.70 12.25
CA ILE A 141 -12.63 5.36 10.96
C ILE A 141 -13.90 5.93 10.33
N CYS A 142 -14.97 5.13 10.28
CA CYS A 142 -16.27 5.55 9.74
C CYS A 142 -16.86 6.72 10.52
N ASN A 143 -16.77 6.68 11.85
CA ASN A 143 -17.22 7.77 12.72
C ASN A 143 -16.38 9.02 12.54
N PHE A 144 -15.06 8.91 12.40
CA PHE A 144 -14.19 10.06 12.16
C PHE A 144 -14.49 10.73 10.82
N PHE A 145 -14.58 9.94 9.74
CA PHE A 145 -14.81 10.45 8.40
C PHE A 145 -16.29 10.69 8.07
N GLN A 146 -17.21 10.30 8.95
CA GLN A 146 -18.66 10.37 8.75
C GLN A 146 -19.08 9.65 7.46
N CYS A 147 -18.61 8.41 7.28
CA CYS A 147 -18.83 7.61 6.09
C CYS A 147 -19.40 6.23 6.41
N LYS A 148 -19.79 5.49 5.36
CA LYS A 148 -20.25 4.10 5.49
C LYS A 148 -19.07 3.16 5.35
N GLN A 149 -19.20 1.97 5.94
CA GLN A 149 -18.22 0.91 5.79
C GLN A 149 -18.03 0.54 4.31
N ILE A 150 -16.77 0.35 3.92
CA ILE A 150 -16.37 -0.10 2.59
C ILE A 150 -16.12 -1.62 2.66
N SER A 151 -16.66 -2.37 1.70
CA SER A 151 -16.34 -3.80 1.57
C SER A 151 -14.88 -3.98 1.14
N ILE A 152 -14.10 -4.70 1.94
CA ILE A 152 -12.67 -4.90 1.73
C ILE A 152 -12.36 -6.39 1.69
N THR A 153 -11.55 -6.80 0.72
CA THR A 153 -10.96 -8.15 0.70
C THR A 153 -9.56 -8.10 1.31
N TYR A 154 -9.33 -8.87 2.37
CA TYR A 154 -8.07 -8.90 3.10
C TYR A 154 -7.35 -10.23 2.88
N TYR A 155 -6.21 -10.22 2.23
CA TYR A 155 -5.33 -11.39 2.07
C TYR A 155 -4.36 -11.44 3.24
N SER A 156 -4.61 -12.39 4.15
CA SER A 156 -3.86 -12.59 5.38
C SER A 156 -2.76 -13.62 5.16
N CYS A 157 -1.54 -13.14 4.91
CA CYS A 157 -0.37 -13.96 4.62
C CYS A 157 0.53 -14.10 5.87
N ILE A 158 1.43 -15.07 5.86
CA ILE A 158 2.39 -15.30 6.96
C ILE A 158 3.55 -14.29 6.95
N ASP A 159 3.94 -13.80 5.78
CA ASP A 159 5.06 -12.90 5.59
C ASP A 159 4.96 -12.16 4.24
N PRO A 160 5.84 -11.17 3.95
CA PRO A 160 5.87 -10.51 2.65
C PRO A 160 6.19 -11.46 1.49
N LYS A 161 6.94 -12.54 1.72
CA LYS A 161 7.26 -13.50 0.66
C LYS A 161 5.99 -14.17 0.13
N GLU A 162 5.15 -14.72 1.01
CA GLU A 162 3.87 -15.34 0.63
C GLU A 162 2.93 -14.32 -0.03
N LEU A 163 2.92 -13.07 0.45
CA LEU A 163 2.17 -11.97 -0.15
C LEU A 163 2.55 -11.77 -1.64
N PHE A 164 3.84 -11.70 -1.95
CA PHE A 164 4.31 -11.53 -3.32
C PHE A 164 4.06 -12.80 -4.15
N GLU A 165 4.21 -13.98 -3.57
CA GLU A 165 3.88 -15.26 -4.22
C GLU A 165 2.42 -15.30 -4.67
N ILE A 166 1.48 -14.88 -3.81
CA ILE A 166 0.06 -14.85 -4.21
C ILE A 166 -0.25 -13.77 -5.26
N LYS A 167 0.51 -12.67 -5.28
CA LYS A 167 0.41 -11.66 -6.36
C LYS A 167 0.95 -12.18 -7.70
N GLY A 168 1.72 -13.26 -7.72
CA GLY A 168 2.24 -13.89 -8.92
C GLY A 168 3.76 -13.91 -9.01
N PHE A 169 4.49 -13.42 -8.01
CA PHE A 169 5.95 -13.39 -8.07
C PHE A 169 6.57 -14.67 -7.52
N ASP A 170 7.36 -15.36 -8.34
CA ASP A 170 8.33 -16.33 -7.81
C ASP A 170 9.62 -15.64 -7.36
N TYR A 171 9.87 -14.43 -7.89
CA TYR A 171 10.96 -13.58 -7.47
C TYR A 171 10.62 -12.11 -7.67
N ASN A 172 10.75 -11.33 -6.61
CA ASN A 172 10.81 -9.87 -6.58
C ASN A 172 11.75 -9.49 -5.43
N PRO A 173 12.69 -8.54 -5.61
CA PRO A 173 13.59 -8.15 -4.52
C PRO A 173 12.88 -7.81 -3.21
N MET A 174 11.69 -7.19 -3.31
CA MET A 174 10.89 -6.76 -2.14
C MET A 174 10.35 -7.93 -1.31
N MET A 175 10.39 -9.18 -1.80
CA MET A 175 10.07 -10.39 -1.03
C MET A 175 10.99 -10.61 0.16
N TYR A 176 12.20 -10.02 0.13
CA TYR A 176 13.27 -10.33 1.06
C TYR A 176 13.84 -9.10 1.78
N VAL A 177 13.30 -7.90 1.51
CA VAL A 177 13.78 -6.65 2.13
C VAL A 177 13.28 -6.56 3.57
N ASP A 178 11.98 -6.81 3.77
CA ASP A 178 11.31 -6.67 5.06
C ASP A 178 10.72 -8.00 5.52
N LYS A 179 10.60 -8.18 6.84
CA LYS A 179 9.97 -9.37 7.45
C LYS A 179 8.46 -9.21 7.66
N THR A 180 7.96 -7.98 7.57
CA THR A 180 6.56 -7.60 7.74
C THR A 180 6.26 -6.45 6.79
N GLY A 181 4.99 -6.24 6.50
CA GLY A 181 4.50 -5.16 5.66
C GLY A 181 3.32 -5.61 4.82
N GLY A 182 2.85 -4.71 3.96
CA GLY A 182 1.79 -5.01 3.00
C GLY A 182 1.41 -3.78 2.21
N LEU A 183 0.25 -3.84 1.59
CA LEU A 183 -0.27 -2.72 0.81
C LEU A 183 -1.79 -2.81 0.62
N ALA A 184 -2.41 -1.65 0.52
CA ALA A 184 -3.68 -1.46 -0.15
C ALA A 184 -3.48 -1.51 -1.68
N ASP A 185 -4.21 -2.41 -2.34
CA ASP A 185 -4.32 -2.50 -3.80
C ASP A 185 -5.71 -1.99 -4.25
N TYR A 186 -5.83 -1.71 -5.53
CA TYR A 186 -7.09 -1.25 -6.13
C TYR A 186 -8.20 -2.31 -6.00
N GLY A 187 -9.45 -1.85 -6.01
CA GLY A 187 -10.62 -2.72 -5.79
C GLY A 187 -10.89 -3.03 -4.32
N ASN A 188 -10.44 -2.17 -3.40
CA ASN A 188 -10.58 -2.34 -1.95
C ASN A 188 -9.95 -3.64 -1.46
N ILE A 189 -8.73 -3.90 -1.92
CA ILE A 189 -7.98 -5.11 -1.57
C ILE A 189 -6.84 -4.72 -0.64
N ILE A 190 -6.62 -5.50 0.41
CA ILE A 190 -5.44 -5.39 1.26
C ILE A 190 -4.66 -6.68 1.16
N PHE A 191 -3.37 -6.56 0.93
CA PHE A 191 -2.42 -7.64 1.07
C PHE A 191 -1.60 -7.40 2.33
N SER A 192 -1.65 -8.33 3.28
CA SER A 192 -0.92 -8.25 4.54
C SER A 192 0.06 -9.41 4.66
N GLY A 193 1.34 -9.09 4.79
CA GLY A 193 2.42 -10.00 5.14
C GLY A 193 2.83 -9.87 6.61
N ASN A 194 1.93 -9.43 7.49
CA ASN A 194 2.24 -9.16 8.90
C ASN A 194 2.07 -10.38 9.81
N ASN A 195 1.64 -11.52 9.28
CA ASN A 195 1.14 -12.64 10.06
C ASN A 195 0.01 -12.25 11.04
N SER A 196 -0.85 -11.31 10.65
CA SER A 196 -1.92 -10.76 11.48
C SER A 196 -3.19 -10.51 10.65
N GLU A 197 -4.35 -10.50 11.32
CA GLU A 197 -5.66 -10.16 10.76
C GLU A 197 -6.06 -8.68 10.98
N ILE A 198 -5.17 -7.89 11.60
CA ILE A 198 -5.33 -6.44 11.77
C ILE A 198 -4.21 -5.68 11.02
N TYR A 199 -4.60 -4.67 10.26
CA TYR A 199 -3.70 -3.75 9.57
C TYR A 199 -4.40 -2.41 9.28
N THR A 200 -4.74 -1.70 10.35
CA THR A 200 -5.54 -0.47 10.31
C THR A 200 -4.92 0.62 9.43
N HIS A 201 -3.59 0.69 9.33
CA HIS A 201 -2.88 1.63 8.45
C HIS A 201 -3.34 1.52 6.99
N GLU A 202 -3.32 0.31 6.42
CA GLU A 202 -3.76 0.07 5.04
C GLU A 202 -5.27 0.25 4.87
N ILE A 203 -6.06 -0.04 5.91
CA ILE A 203 -7.50 0.23 5.88
C ILE A 203 -7.74 1.74 5.76
N VAL A 204 -7.02 2.57 6.52
CA VAL A 204 -7.14 4.04 6.39
C VAL A 204 -6.92 4.45 4.94
N HIS A 205 -5.89 3.93 4.26
CA HIS A 205 -5.63 4.22 2.85
C HIS A 205 -6.81 3.90 1.93
N ILE A 206 -7.52 2.78 2.14
CA ILE A 206 -8.73 2.46 1.35
C ILE A 206 -9.82 3.53 1.56
N TYR A 207 -10.08 3.93 2.80
CA TYR A 207 -11.09 4.95 3.09
C TYR A 207 -10.69 6.32 2.54
N THR A 208 -9.45 6.75 2.74
CA THR A 208 -8.99 8.07 2.30
C THR A 208 -8.87 8.17 0.78
N ASN A 209 -8.44 7.12 0.08
CA ASN A 209 -8.48 7.11 -1.40
C ASN A 209 -9.90 7.20 -1.94
N THR A 210 -10.87 6.56 -1.28
CA THR A 210 -12.28 6.60 -1.70
C THR A 210 -12.90 7.98 -1.44
N LEU A 211 -12.64 8.55 -0.27
CA LEU A 211 -13.24 9.81 0.17
C LEU A 211 -12.54 11.03 -0.43
N PHE A 212 -11.24 10.93 -0.67
CA PHE A 212 -10.35 12.00 -1.09
C PHE A 212 -9.42 11.52 -2.24
N PRO A 213 -9.92 11.25 -3.45
CA PRO A 213 -9.13 10.65 -4.53
C PRO A 213 -7.88 11.45 -4.96
N ASN A 214 -7.88 12.75 -4.70
CA ASN A 214 -6.78 13.68 -5.02
C ASN A 214 -5.93 14.04 -3.77
N ILE A 215 -6.01 13.25 -2.70
CA ILE A 215 -5.26 13.48 -1.47
C ILE A 215 -3.77 13.58 -1.74
N ASN A 216 -3.12 14.58 -1.14
CA ASN A 216 -1.67 14.69 -1.19
C ASN A 216 -1.02 13.48 -0.49
N LYS A 217 -0.09 12.81 -1.18
CA LYS A 217 0.55 11.57 -0.71
C LYS A 217 1.22 11.70 0.65
N PHE A 218 1.86 12.82 0.95
CA PHE A 218 2.48 13.06 2.26
C PHE A 218 1.43 13.11 3.37
N LEU A 219 0.34 13.84 3.16
CA LEU A 219 -0.78 13.88 4.10
C LEU A 219 -1.53 12.54 4.18
N HIS A 220 -1.51 11.75 3.11
CA HIS A 220 -2.11 10.43 3.04
C HIS A 220 -1.41 9.43 3.98
N GLU A 221 -0.08 9.36 3.92
CA GLU A 221 0.73 8.60 4.89
C GLU A 221 0.57 9.17 6.31
N GLY A 222 0.50 10.50 6.42
CA GLY A 222 0.28 11.19 7.69
C GLY A 222 -1.01 10.78 8.40
N ILE A 223 -2.15 10.71 7.69
CA ILE A 223 -3.42 10.35 8.32
C ILE A 223 -3.49 8.86 8.69
N ALA A 224 -2.92 7.98 7.86
CA ALA A 224 -2.79 6.57 8.20
C ALA A 224 -1.91 6.38 9.44
N THR A 225 -0.78 7.08 9.51
CA THR A 225 0.13 7.07 10.66
C THR A 225 -0.49 7.67 11.91
N TYR A 226 -1.21 8.78 11.79
CA TYR A 226 -1.86 9.44 12.93
C TYR A 226 -2.95 8.55 13.57
N ILE A 227 -3.73 7.84 12.73
CA ILE A 227 -4.78 6.93 13.20
C ILE A 227 -4.17 5.64 13.77
N ALA A 228 -3.37 4.95 12.96
CA ALA A 228 -2.98 3.56 13.20
C ALA A 228 -1.55 3.39 13.73
N GLY A 229 -0.68 4.39 13.56
CA GLY A 229 0.76 4.19 13.65
C GLY A 229 1.34 3.61 12.36
N SER A 230 2.52 3.00 12.43
CA SER A 230 3.21 2.42 11.27
C SER A 230 3.91 1.12 11.67
N GLY A 231 4.03 0.18 10.73
CA GLY A 231 4.60 -1.13 11.02
C GLY A 231 3.88 -1.82 12.17
N LYS A 232 4.60 -2.08 13.27
CA LYS A 232 4.08 -2.78 14.46
C LYS A 232 3.69 -1.86 15.61
N PHE A 233 3.98 -0.57 15.50
CA PHE A 233 3.87 0.36 16.61
C PHE A 233 2.80 1.41 16.36
N ASP A 234 2.12 1.81 17.42
CA ASP A 234 1.10 2.84 17.32
C ASP A 234 1.72 4.24 17.19
N TYR A 235 0.86 5.22 16.89
CA TYR A 235 1.29 6.62 16.77
C TYR A 235 1.98 7.15 18.04
N ALA A 236 1.54 6.74 19.23
CA ALA A 236 2.09 7.26 20.50
C ALA A 236 3.56 6.83 20.66
N TRP A 237 3.85 5.56 20.39
CA TRP A 237 5.21 5.03 20.39
C TRP A 237 6.09 5.76 19.39
N HIS A 238 5.63 5.92 18.14
CA HIS A 238 6.41 6.63 17.12
C HIS A 238 6.61 8.11 17.45
N ARG A 239 5.63 8.75 18.08
CA ARG A 239 5.74 10.15 18.51
C ARG A 239 6.84 10.33 19.56
N GLU A 240 6.97 9.40 20.51
CA GLU A 240 8.09 9.40 21.48
C GLU A 240 9.45 9.26 20.77
N LYS A 241 9.55 8.33 19.82
CA LYS A 241 10.76 8.17 19.00
C LYS A 241 11.07 9.41 18.17
N PHE A 242 10.05 10.06 17.66
CA PHE A 242 10.20 11.29 16.88
C PHE A 242 10.66 12.46 17.74
N GLU A 243 10.16 12.59 18.97
CA GLU A 243 10.66 13.59 19.93
C GLU A 243 12.14 13.37 20.26
N LYS A 244 12.54 12.10 20.48
CA LYS A 244 13.95 11.74 20.68
C LYS A 244 14.81 12.12 19.47
N PHE A 245 14.37 11.75 18.26
CA PHE A 245 15.05 12.13 17.01
C PHE A 245 15.25 13.65 16.92
N LEU A 246 14.21 14.45 17.19
CA LEU A 246 14.28 15.91 17.12
C LEU A 246 15.16 16.54 18.20
N THR A 247 15.34 15.86 19.33
CA THR A 247 16.27 16.26 20.40
C THR A 247 17.71 16.03 19.99
N GLU A 248 17.98 14.91 19.31
CA GLU A 248 19.29 14.54 18.76
C GLU A 248 19.65 15.35 17.49
N ASN A 249 18.64 15.80 16.74
CA ASN A 249 18.77 16.50 15.46
C ASN A 249 18.10 17.88 15.52
N LYS A 250 18.72 18.80 16.29
CA LYS A 250 18.18 20.14 16.55
C LYS A 250 18.02 21.00 15.29
N ASP A 251 18.88 20.77 14.30
CA ASP A 251 18.91 21.51 13.04
C ASP A 251 18.06 20.83 11.94
N PHE A 252 17.34 19.75 12.27
CA PHE A 252 16.45 19.08 11.33
C PHE A 252 15.40 20.07 10.77
N ASP A 253 15.27 20.09 9.45
CA ASP A 253 14.41 21.02 8.72
C ASP A 253 13.22 20.30 8.08
N PHE A 254 12.04 20.40 8.68
CA PHE A 254 10.86 19.64 8.23
C PHE A 254 10.46 19.94 6.79
N LYS A 255 10.75 21.12 6.25
CA LYS A 255 10.31 21.51 4.90
C LYS A 255 11.07 20.76 3.79
N GLU A 256 12.28 20.27 4.10
CA GLU A 256 13.12 19.53 3.16
C GLU A 256 12.76 18.03 3.12
N HIS A 257 11.98 17.56 4.11
CA HIS A 257 11.66 16.14 4.33
C HIS A 257 10.16 15.85 4.18
N ILE A 258 9.53 16.42 3.15
CA ILE A 258 8.10 16.29 2.85
C ILE A 258 7.79 15.23 1.76
N ASP A 259 8.81 14.48 1.32
CA ASP A 259 8.62 13.34 0.42
C ASP A 259 8.28 12.09 1.25
N PRO A 260 7.06 11.52 1.13
CA PRO A 260 6.72 10.30 1.85
C PRO A 260 7.60 9.11 1.46
N TYR A 261 8.26 9.12 0.30
CA TYR A 261 9.11 8.02 -0.16
C TYR A 261 10.57 8.17 0.28
N GLU A 262 10.90 9.24 1.00
CA GLU A 262 12.23 9.42 1.55
C GLU A 262 12.56 8.30 2.54
N ARG A 263 13.73 7.67 2.36
CA ARG A 263 14.20 6.58 3.22
C ARG A 263 14.91 7.09 4.46
N LEU A 264 14.24 7.98 5.20
CA LEU A 264 14.74 8.54 6.44
C LEU A 264 14.00 7.91 7.64
N TYR A 265 14.69 6.97 8.28
CA TYR A 265 14.16 6.22 9.42
C TYR A 265 14.99 6.45 10.68
N PHE A 266 14.31 6.60 11.81
CA PHE A 266 14.94 6.62 13.13
C PHE A 266 14.76 5.28 13.84
N GLU A 267 15.87 4.75 14.37
CA GLU A 267 15.96 3.43 15.02
C GLU A 267 15.38 2.28 14.15
N GLY A 268 15.42 2.42 12.82
CA GLY A 268 14.97 1.40 11.87
C GLY A 268 13.46 1.23 11.72
N GLU A 269 12.64 1.87 12.55
CA GLU A 269 11.18 1.64 12.60
C GLU A 269 10.37 2.92 12.32
N THR A 270 10.87 4.09 12.75
CA THR A 270 10.10 5.35 12.67
C THR A 270 10.43 6.12 11.41
N SER A 271 9.49 6.14 10.45
CA SER A 271 9.59 6.98 9.25
C SER A 271 9.42 8.46 9.60
N ILE A 272 10.47 9.25 9.41
CA ILE A 272 10.49 10.68 9.72
C ILE A 272 9.49 11.49 8.87
N PRO A 273 9.36 11.27 7.54
CA PRO A 273 8.33 11.93 6.74
C PRO A 273 6.92 11.63 7.25
N TYR A 274 6.63 10.37 7.58
CA TYR A 274 5.28 9.95 8.00
C TYR A 274 4.90 10.62 9.32
N LEU A 275 5.85 10.67 10.26
CA LEU A 275 5.63 11.28 11.56
C LEU A 275 5.52 12.80 11.48
N THR A 276 6.26 13.43 10.56
CA THR A 276 6.09 14.86 10.26
C THR A 276 4.67 15.15 9.77
N ALA A 277 4.16 14.37 8.81
CA ALA A 277 2.80 14.51 8.31
C ALA A 277 1.75 14.25 9.39
N ALA A 278 1.94 13.22 10.22
CA ALA A 278 1.03 12.91 11.32
C ALA A 278 1.03 14.01 12.40
N LEU A 279 2.18 14.61 12.72
CA LEU A 279 2.28 15.72 13.67
C LEU A 279 1.59 16.99 13.16
N ILE A 280 1.62 17.26 11.84
CA ILE A 280 0.83 18.33 11.22
C ILE A 280 -0.67 18.10 11.47
N LEU A 281 -1.14 16.86 11.36
CA LEU A 281 -2.54 16.50 11.61
C LEU A 281 -2.89 16.60 13.09
N GLU A 282 -2.00 16.17 14.00
CA GLU A 282 -2.17 16.35 15.45
C GLU A 282 -2.32 17.85 15.79
N ARG A 283 -1.40 18.70 15.32
CA ARG A 283 -1.49 20.16 15.50
C ARG A 283 -2.79 20.71 14.94
N THR A 284 -3.18 20.26 13.75
CA THR A 284 -4.43 20.70 13.11
C THR A 284 -5.63 20.37 14.00
N LYS A 285 -5.68 19.15 14.55
CA LYS A 285 -6.73 18.75 15.49
C LYS A 285 -6.73 19.67 16.71
N ARG A 286 -5.57 19.95 17.29
CA ARG A 286 -5.45 20.80 18.49
C ARG A 286 -6.02 22.19 18.27
N VAL A 287 -5.59 22.82 17.18
CA VAL A 287 -5.85 24.25 16.93
C VAL A 287 -7.22 24.46 16.30
N TYR A 288 -7.67 23.55 15.44
CA TYR A 288 -8.84 23.76 14.59
C TYR A 288 -9.89 22.64 14.64
N GLY A 289 -9.59 21.50 15.27
CA GLY A 289 -10.48 20.35 15.37
C GLY A 289 -10.60 19.49 14.10
N ASP A 290 -11.31 18.37 14.23
CA ASP A 290 -11.39 17.30 13.23
C ASP A 290 -11.91 17.77 11.86
N LYS A 291 -12.89 18.69 11.84
CA LYS A 291 -13.43 19.25 10.58
C LYS A 291 -12.35 19.88 9.72
N LYS A 292 -11.30 20.43 10.34
CA LYS A 292 -10.20 21.06 9.63
C LYS A 292 -9.23 20.06 9.04
N ILE A 293 -9.01 18.92 9.70
CA ILE A 293 -8.28 17.77 9.12
C ILE A 293 -8.98 17.35 7.82
N ILE A 294 -10.29 17.14 7.86
CA ILE A 294 -11.04 16.73 6.66
C ILE A 294 -10.89 17.75 5.52
N LYS A 295 -10.89 19.05 5.83
CA LYS A 295 -10.66 20.10 4.83
C LYS A 295 -9.24 20.05 4.25
N LEU A 296 -8.25 19.70 5.06
CA LEU A 296 -6.86 19.51 4.65
C LEU A 296 -6.76 18.34 3.64
N LEU A 297 -7.31 17.19 4.00
CA LEU A 297 -7.26 15.97 3.17
C LEU A 297 -8.02 16.10 1.85
N LYS A 298 -9.10 16.89 1.82
CA LYS A 298 -9.89 17.21 0.61
C LYS A 298 -9.25 18.24 -0.33
N SER A 299 -8.18 18.90 0.10
CA SER A 299 -7.63 20.03 -0.66
C SER A 299 -6.94 19.55 -1.95
N GLU A 300 -7.36 20.09 -3.08
CA GLU A 300 -6.71 19.86 -4.39
C GLU A 300 -5.64 20.91 -4.70
N LYS A 301 -5.32 21.78 -3.74
CA LYS A 301 -4.28 22.80 -3.90
C LYS A 301 -2.89 22.20 -3.72
N GLU A 302 -1.89 22.89 -4.26
CA GLU A 302 -0.48 22.62 -4.00
C GLU A 302 -0.17 22.54 -2.51
N PHE A 303 0.80 21.70 -2.15
CA PHE A 303 1.04 21.29 -0.76
C PHE A 303 1.13 22.46 0.24
N TRP A 304 1.94 23.48 -0.03
CA TRP A 304 2.09 24.64 0.85
C TRP A 304 0.82 25.50 0.91
N GLN A 305 0.07 25.61 -0.19
CA GLN A 305 -1.22 26.29 -0.18
C GLN A 305 -2.27 25.53 0.65
N THR A 306 -2.16 24.20 0.67
CA THR A 306 -2.96 23.30 1.50
C THR A 306 -2.61 23.48 2.98
N LEU A 307 -1.32 23.54 3.35
CA LEU A 307 -0.87 23.80 4.73
C LEU A 307 -1.22 25.22 5.23
N ASN A 308 -1.23 26.22 4.34
CA ASN A 308 -1.67 27.57 4.69
C ASN A 308 -3.10 27.62 5.25
N LEU A 309 -3.95 26.64 4.90
CA LEU A 309 -5.30 26.54 5.47
C LEU A 309 -5.29 26.39 7.00
N VAL A 310 -4.20 25.86 7.56
CA VAL A 310 -4.01 25.61 9.01
C VAL A 310 -2.87 26.44 9.60
N GLY A 311 -2.54 27.55 8.93
CA GLY A 311 -1.54 28.52 9.40
C GLY A 311 -0.11 28.00 9.41
N LEU A 312 0.20 26.94 8.65
CA LEU A 312 1.55 26.44 8.46
C LEU A 312 2.09 26.91 7.12
N THR A 313 3.28 27.52 7.14
CA THR A 313 4.01 28.05 5.99
C THR A 313 5.42 27.47 5.96
N GLN A 314 6.17 27.71 4.88
CA GLN A 314 7.58 27.29 4.81
C GLN A 314 8.44 27.94 5.90
N GLU A 315 8.09 29.16 6.30
CA GLU A 315 8.83 29.96 7.28
C GLU A 315 8.59 29.50 8.71
N ASN A 316 7.39 29.02 9.04
CA ASN A 316 7.01 28.72 10.43
C ASN A 316 6.92 27.23 10.79
N ILE A 317 6.92 26.32 9.81
CA ILE A 317 6.68 24.89 10.04
C ILE A 317 7.65 24.29 11.07
N ASN A 318 8.93 24.67 11.01
CA ASN A 318 9.95 24.19 11.93
C ASN A 318 9.66 24.57 13.38
N GLU A 319 9.31 25.83 13.60
CA GLU A 319 9.00 26.33 14.94
C GLU A 319 7.71 25.69 15.48
N GLU A 320 6.67 25.66 14.66
CA GLU A 320 5.34 25.20 15.06
C GLU A 320 5.30 23.70 15.36
N LEU A 321 5.98 22.86 14.57
CA LEU A 321 6.05 21.42 14.84
C LEU A 321 6.92 21.09 16.06
N ARG A 322 8.01 21.85 16.31
CA ARG A 322 8.83 21.70 17.52
C ARG A 322 8.10 22.13 18.79
N LYS A 323 7.14 23.06 18.70
CA LYS A 323 6.22 23.37 19.79
C LYS A 323 5.23 22.23 19.99
N GLU A 324 4.60 21.76 18.92
CA GLU A 324 3.55 20.73 18.98
C GLU A 324 4.06 19.43 19.62
N ILE A 325 5.23 18.94 19.23
CA ILE A 325 5.76 17.65 19.73
C ILE A 325 5.95 17.64 21.26
N LYS A 326 6.21 18.81 21.87
CA LYS A 326 6.37 18.99 23.32
C LYS A 326 5.05 19.05 24.08
N LEU A 327 3.92 19.21 23.39
CA LEU A 327 2.61 19.19 24.02
C LEU A 327 2.18 17.74 24.31
N PRO A 328 1.28 17.52 25.27
CA PRO A 328 0.72 16.18 25.50
C PRO A 328 -0.01 15.64 24.26
N LEU A 329 0.16 14.35 24.00
CA LEU A 329 -0.54 13.64 22.94
C LEU A 329 -2.05 13.87 23.04
N ILE A 330 -2.68 14.26 21.93
CA ILE A 330 -4.14 14.34 21.87
C ILE A 330 -4.71 12.94 21.74
N ALA A 331 -5.74 12.63 22.53
CA ALA A 331 -6.52 11.41 22.33
C ALA A 331 -6.98 11.31 20.86
N LYS A 332 -6.64 10.20 20.20
CA LYS A 332 -6.84 9.98 18.75
C LYS A 332 -8.23 10.42 18.31
N PHE A 333 -9.27 9.95 18.99
CA PHE A 333 -10.66 10.34 18.76
C PHE A 333 -11.47 10.38 20.06
N SER A 334 -12.26 11.43 20.22
CA SER A 334 -13.38 11.42 21.16
C SER A 334 -14.57 10.84 20.41
N LEU A 335 -15.04 9.66 20.82
CA LEU A 335 -16.41 9.26 20.54
C LEU A 335 -17.27 10.35 21.18
N ARG A 336 -17.91 11.20 20.37
CA ARG A 336 -19.01 12.01 20.89
C ARG A 336 -20.10 11.03 21.26
N ALA A 337 -20.43 11.01 22.55
CA ALA A 337 -21.59 10.33 23.10
C ALA A 337 -22.89 10.83 22.45
#